data_AF-A0A925R4D7-F1
#
_entry.id   AF-A0A925R4D7-F1
#
_cell.length_a   1.000
_cell.length_b   1.000
_cell.length_c   1.000
_cell.angle_alpha   90.00
_cell.angle_beta   90.00
_cell.angle_gamma   90.00
#
_symmetry.space_group_name_H-M   'P 1'
#
loop_
_entity.id
_entity.type
_entity.pdbx_description
1 polymer ?
#
loop_
_entity_poly.entity_id
_entity_poly.type
_entity_poly.pdbx_seq_one_letter_code
_entity_poly.pdbx_strand_id
1 'polypeptide(L)' 'SAATISGIIADEMAIGMINHKTTAVRLIPVIGKDVGDIAQFGGLLGYAPIMKVNTFDCSAFINRTGRIPAPIHSFKN' A
#
# COMPACT_ATOMS: atom_id res chain seq x y z
N SER A 1 8.81 -0.14 8.08
CA SER A 1 8.38 0.93 9.01
C SER A 1 6.88 1.14 8.87
N ALA A 2 6.20 1.69 9.89
CA ALA A 2 4.78 2.07 9.78
C ALA A 2 4.57 3.08 8.64
N ALA A 3 5.49 4.04 8.47
CA ALA A 3 5.44 5.01 7.37
C ALA A 3 5.48 4.36 5.98
N THR A 4 6.24 3.27 5.81
CA THR A 4 6.30 2.51 4.56
C THR A 4 4.95 1.85 4.24
N ILE A 5 4.28 1.26 5.25
CA ILE A 5 2.95 0.66 5.09
C ILE A 5 1.94 1.74 4.69
N SER A 6 1.96 2.89 5.37
CA SER A 6 1.10 4.03 5.03
C SER A 6 1.37 4.55 3.61
N GLY A 7 2.63 4.57 3.17
CA GLY A 7 3.01 4.94 1.80
C GLY A 7 2.38 4.02 0.74
N ILE A 8 2.48 2.71 0.93
CA ILE A 8 1.87 1.72 0.03
C ILE A 8 0.35 1.90 -0.04
N ILE A 9 -0.31 2.14 1.10
CA ILE A 9 -1.75 2.37 1.14
C ILE A 9 -2.11 3.68 0.41
N ALA A 10 -1.34 4.75 0.62
CA ALA A 10 -1.58 6.04 -0.03
C ALA A 10 -1.48 5.94 -1.56
N ASP A 11 -0.51 5.19 -2.09
CA ASP A 11 -0.36 4.96 -3.53
C ASP A 11 -1.59 4.25 -4.13
N GLU A 12 -2.05 3.16 -3.52
CA GLU A 12 -3.22 2.42 -4.03
C GLU A 12 -4.51 3.25 -3.95
N MET A 13 -4.65 4.05 -2.88
CA MET A 13 -5.76 4.98 -2.75
C MET A 13 -5.71 6.07 -3.81
N ALA A 14 -4.52 6.59 -4.15
CA ALA A 14 -4.36 7.59 -5.20
C ALA A 14 -4.74 7.02 -6.58
N ILE A 15 -4.35 5.78 -6.88
CA ILE A 15 -4.75 5.08 -8.11
C ILE A 15 -6.27 4.96 -8.19
N GLY A 16 -6.93 4.52 -7.11
CA GLY A 16 -8.38 4.38 -7.06
C GLY A 16 -9.11 5.71 -7.19
N MET A 17 -8.65 6.73 -6.45
CA MET A 17 -9.21 8.08 -6.45
C MET A 17 -9.10 8.74 -7.82
N ILE A 18 -7.96 8.65 -8.49
CA ILE A 18 -7.74 9.29 -9.80
C ILE A 18 -8.54 8.59 -10.91
N ASN A 19 -8.67 7.26 -10.84
CA ASN A 19 -9.27 6.46 -11.91
C ASN A 19 -10.73 6.05 -11.67
N HIS A 20 -11.39 6.56 -10.62
CA HIS A 20 -12.75 6.16 -10.21
C HIS A 20 -12.91 4.65 -10.06
N LYS A 21 -11.91 4.00 -9.45
CA LYS A 21 -11.95 2.56 -9.17
C LYS A 21 -11.92 2.32 -7.67
N THR A 22 -12.71 1.35 -7.24
CA THR A 22 -12.58 0.80 -5.90
C THR A 22 -11.33 -0.05 -5.84
N THR A 23 -10.31 0.45 -5.17
CA THR A 23 -9.07 -0.25 -4.92
C THR A 23 -8.97 -0.66 -3.45
N ALA A 24 -8.19 -1.70 -3.16
CA ALA A 24 -8.00 -2.19 -1.79
C ALA A 24 -6.59 -2.76 -1.63
N VAL A 25 -6.02 -2.57 -0.45
CA VAL A 25 -4.71 -3.10 -0.08
C VAL A 25 -4.88 -4.11 1.04
N ARG A 26 -4.23 -5.28 0.90
CA ARG A 26 -4.06 -6.25 1.99
C ARG A 26 -2.57 -6.50 2.22
N LEU A 27 -2.00 -5.87 3.25
CA LEU A 27 -0.60 -6.05 3.65
C LEU A 27 -0.52 -6.96 4.86
N ILE A 28 0.37 -7.95 4.80
CA ILE A 28 0.60 -8.90 5.90
C ILE A 28 2.10 -8.89 6.24
N PRO A 29 2.51 -8.17 7.30
CA PRO A 29 3.86 -8.29 7.84
C PRO A 29 4.03 -9.65 8.51
N VAL A 30 5.00 -10.44 8.05
CA VAL A 30 5.27 -11.77 8.62
C VAL A 30 6.57 -11.69 9.40
N ILE A 31 6.46 -11.79 10.72
CA ILE A 31 7.60 -11.67 11.64
C ILE A 31 8.49 -12.92 11.51
N GLY A 32 9.80 -12.72 11.49
CA GLY A 32 10.78 -13.82 11.50
C GLY A 32 10.94 -14.53 10.15
N LYS A 33 10.56 -13.88 9.03
CA LYS A 33 10.80 -14.35 7.67
C LYS A 33 11.50 -13.30 6.84
N ASP A 34 12.30 -13.75 5.89
CA ASP A 34 13.07 -12.92 4.97
C ASP A 34 12.48 -12.94 3.55
N VAL A 35 12.96 -12.02 2.69
CA VAL A 35 12.55 -11.92 1.30
C VAL A 35 12.81 -13.25 0.57
N GLY A 36 11.80 -13.76 -0.12
CA GLY A 36 11.86 -15.06 -0.81
C GLY A 36 11.32 -16.22 0.01
N ASP A 37 11.18 -16.08 1.34
CA ASP A 37 10.49 -17.09 2.15
C ASP A 37 9.01 -17.16 1.81
N ILE A 38 8.36 -18.26 2.17
CA ILE A 38 6.92 -18.47 1.96
C ILE A 38 6.17 -18.31 3.28
N ALA A 39 5.22 -17.38 3.34
CA ALA A 39 4.25 -17.30 4.43
C ALA A 39 3.09 -18.26 4.17
N GLN A 40 2.76 -19.10 5.16
CA GLN A 40 1.70 -20.09 5.05
C GLN A 40 0.57 -19.71 6.00
N PHE A 41 -0.60 -19.41 5.45
CA PHE A 41 -1.75 -18.91 6.21
C PHE A 41 -2.79 -20.00 6.50
N GLY A 42 -2.52 -21.24 6.06
CA GLY A 42 -3.40 -22.40 6.21
C GLY A 42 -4.42 -22.52 5.08
N GLY A 43 -5.14 -23.66 5.06
CA GLY A 43 -5.98 -24.14 3.95
C GLY A 43 -6.69 -23.05 3.12
N LEU A 44 -7.70 -22.39 3.68
CA LEU A 44 -8.55 -21.42 2.97
C LEU A 44 -7.82 -20.15 2.53
N LEU A 45 -6.77 -19.75 3.26
CA LEU A 45 -6.04 -18.50 3.02
C LEU A 45 -4.77 -18.69 2.18
N GLY A 46 -4.37 -19.94 1.93
CA GLY A 46 -3.28 -20.30 1.05
C GLY A 46 -1.89 -19.94 1.60
N TYR A 47 -0.99 -19.64 0.67
CA TYR A 47 0.38 -19.20 0.95
C TYR A 47 0.75 -18.02 0.05
N ALA A 48 1.68 -17.18 0.51
CA ALA A 48 2.22 -16.09 -0.30
C ALA A 48 3.74 -15.95 -0.07
N PRO A 49 4.53 -15.69 -1.11
CA PRO A 49 5.95 -15.38 -0.96
C PRO A 49 6.15 -13.99 -0.33
N ILE A 50 7.17 -13.86 0.50
CA ILE A 50 7.59 -12.56 1.07
C ILE A 50 8.27 -11.75 -0.03
N MET A 51 7.65 -10.63 -0.37
CA MET A 51 8.15 -9.71 -1.40
C MET A 51 9.07 -8.65 -0.80
N LYS A 52 10.07 -8.24 -1.58
CA LYS A 52 10.93 -7.10 -1.20
C LYS A 52 10.10 -5.82 -1.14
N VAL A 53 10.27 -5.07 -0.06
CA VAL A 53 9.70 -3.72 0.10
C VAL A 53 10.76 -2.68 -0.23
N ASN A 54 10.35 -1.55 -0.76
CA ASN A 54 11.23 -0.42 -1.01
C ASN A 54 11.86 0.10 0.31
N THR A 55 13.15 0.40 0.29
CA THR A 55 13.93 0.86 1.45
C THR A 55 13.99 2.39 1.58
N PHE A 56 13.49 3.14 0.59
CA PHE A 56 13.42 4.59 0.69
C PHE A 56 12.42 5.04 1.76
N ASP A 57 12.73 6.16 2.41
CA ASP A 57 11.93 6.68 3.50
C ASP A 57 10.68 7.40 3.01
N CYS A 58 9.53 7.06 3.60
CA CYS A 58 8.24 7.70 3.34
C CYS A 58 7.81 8.65 4.46
N SER A 59 8.62 8.81 5.52
CA SER A 59 8.23 9.56 6.73
C SER A 59 7.82 11.00 6.44
N ALA A 60 8.57 11.71 5.59
CA ALA A 60 8.29 13.11 5.27
C ALA A 60 6.90 13.30 4.61
N PHE A 61 6.52 12.40 3.71
CA PHE A 61 5.22 12.44 3.04
C PHE A 61 4.08 12.10 4.00
N ILE A 62 4.22 11.02 4.77
CA ILE A 62 3.18 10.54 5.69
C ILE A 62 2.97 11.52 6.86
N ASN A 63 4.04 12.09 7.39
CA ASN A 63 3.98 13.06 8.48
C ASN A 63 3.47 14.44 8.04
N ARG A 64 3.26 14.67 6.73
CA ARG A 64 2.60 15.89 6.26
C ARG A 64 1.17 15.99 6.77
N THR A 65 0.50 14.84 6.97
CA THR A 65 -0.89 14.75 7.45
C THR A 65 -1.87 15.63 6.63
N GLY A 66 -3.11 15.80 7.11
CA GLY A 66 -4.11 16.63 6.43
C GLY A 66 -4.98 15.86 5.42
N ARG A 67 -5.50 16.57 4.41
CA ARG A 67 -6.47 16.04 3.44
C ARG A 67 -5.96 16.18 2.02
N ILE A 68 -5.97 15.07 1.28
CA ILE A 68 -5.78 15.09 -0.18
C ILE A 68 -7.13 15.50 -0.80
N PRO A 69 -7.20 16.61 -1.54
CA PRO A 69 -8.45 17.08 -2.15
C PRO A 69 -8.90 16.16 -3.28
N ALA A 70 -10.18 16.25 -3.62
CA ALA A 70 -10.75 15.51 -4.74
C ALA A 70 -10.07 15.91 -6.08
N PRO A 71 -9.99 14.99 -7.05
CA PRO A 71 -9.34 15.26 -8.32
C PRO A 71 -10.20 16.19 -9.19
N ILE A 72 -9.58 17.21 -9.79
CA ILE A 72 -10.27 18.19 -10.63
C ILE A 72 -10.67 17.51 -11.95
N HIS A 73 -11.98 17.30 -12.12
CA HIS A 73 -12.56 16.68 -13.32
C HIS A 73 -12.99 17.68 -14.40
N SER A 74 -12.98 18.99 -14.11
CA SER A 74 -13.61 20.03 -14.93
C SER A 74 -12.82 20.45 -16.20
N PHE A 75 -11.58 20.01 -16.39
CA PHE A 75 -10.77 20.31 -17.59
C PHE A 75 -10.81 19.22 -18.68
N LYS A 76 -11.77 18.29 -18.59
CA LYS A 76 -11.98 17.22 -19.59
C LYS A 76 -13.21 17.45 -20.50
N ASN A 77 -13.66 18.70 -20.65
CA ASN A 77 -14.65 19.09 -21.65
C ASN A 77 -13.97 19.58 -22.92
#